data_AF-A0A2H9T1R4-F1
#
_entry.id   AF-A0A2H9T1R4-F1
#
_cell.length_a   1.000
_cell.length_b   1.000
_cell.length_c   1.000
_cell.angle_alpha   90.00
_cell.angle_beta   90.00
_cell.angle_gamma   90.00
#
_symmetry.space_group_name_H-M   'P 1'
#
loop_
_entity.id
_entity.type
_entity.pdbx_description
1 polymer ?
#
loop_
_entity_poly.entity_id
_entity_poly.type
_entity_poly.pdbx_seq_one_letter_code
_entity_poly.pdbx_strand_id
1 'polypeptide(L)' 'LDTTFSIKVYPAIDNEKITNLLGGKSAGEIKETIYRNFPREISQVQINFWPFWVKNAPKDIKRINIKLNLE' A
#
# COMPACT_ATOMS: atom_id res chain seq x y z
N LEU A 1 8.00 15.12 34.39
CA LEU A 1 6.94 15.01 33.36
C LEU A 1 7.66 14.74 32.05
N ASP A 2 8.01 13.47 31.81
CA ASP A 2 8.70 13.04 30.59
C ASP A 2 7.66 12.75 29.52
N THR A 3 7.40 13.74 28.67
CA THR A 3 6.57 13.55 27.48
C THR A 3 7.43 12.96 26.37
N THR A 4 7.58 11.63 26.36
CA THR A 4 8.18 10.91 25.24
C THR A 4 7.26 10.99 24.04
N PHE A 5 7.47 11.99 23.18
CA PHE A 5 6.86 12.05 21.85
C PHE A 5 7.52 10.98 20.96
N SER A 6 7.00 9.75 21.02
CA SER A 6 7.26 8.73 20.00
C SER A 6 6.48 9.10 18.74
N ILE A 7 6.96 10.09 18.00
CA ILE A 7 6.53 10.32 16.63
C ILE A 7 7.04 9.10 15.87
N LYS A 8 6.20 8.07 15.70
CA LYS A 8 6.45 7.01 14.72
C LYS A 8 6.55 7.76 13.39
N VAL A 9 7.77 8.05 12.95
CA VAL A 9 8.06 8.51 11.60
C VAL A 9 7.76 7.30 10.74
N TYR A 10 6.48 7.12 10.40
CA TYR A 10 6.13 6.30 9.26
C TYR A 10 6.90 6.94 8.12
N PRO A 11 7.79 6.19 7.44
CA PRO A 11 8.40 6.73 6.24
C PRO A 11 7.26 7.26 5.40
N ALA A 12 7.45 8.43 4.80
CA ALA A 12 6.45 9.00 3.91
C ALA A 12 6.24 7.98 2.79
N ILE A 13 5.32 7.04 3.02
CA ILE A 13 4.96 6.01 2.07
C ILE A 13 4.23 6.81 1.00
N ASP A 14 5.00 7.17 -0.01
CA ASP A 14 4.55 8.01 -1.09
C ASP A 14 3.49 7.23 -1.86
N ASN A 15 2.22 7.58 -1.61
CA ASN A 15 1.08 6.89 -2.18
C ASN A 15 1.13 6.89 -3.72
N GLU A 16 1.71 7.93 -4.34
CA GLU A 16 1.90 7.98 -5.78
C GLU A 16 2.94 6.97 -6.25
N LYS A 17 4.07 6.82 -5.55
CA LYS A 17 5.05 5.78 -5.86
C LYS A 17 4.46 4.38 -5.70
N ILE A 18 3.70 4.12 -4.64
CA ILE A 18 3.05 2.82 -4.46
C ILE A 18 2.02 2.60 -5.58
N THR A 19 1.10 3.52 -5.82
CA THR A 19 0.08 3.34 -6.86
C THR A 19 0.69 3.11 -8.25
N ASN A 20 1.80 3.79 -8.58
CA ASN A 20 2.55 3.51 -9.80
C ASN A 20 3.15 2.10 -9.84
N LEU A 21 3.69 1.61 -8.72
CA LEU A 21 4.23 0.24 -8.62
C LEU A 21 3.14 -0.83 -8.72
N LEU A 22 1.89 -0.52 -8.34
CA LEU A 22 0.77 -1.46 -8.31
C LEU A 22 -0.06 -1.48 -9.60
N GLY A 23 0.03 -0.44 -10.44
CA GLY A 23 -0.77 -0.30 -11.65
C GLY A 23 -0.65 -1.51 -12.59
N GLY A 24 -1.78 -2.09 -12.97
CA GLY A 24 -1.83 -3.24 -13.88
C GLY A 24 -1.44 -4.60 -13.27
N LYS A 25 -1.03 -4.66 -11.99
CA LYS A 25 -0.65 -5.91 -11.31
C LYS A 25 -1.85 -6.69 -10.77
N SER A 26 -1.71 -8.01 -10.69
CA SER A 26 -2.65 -8.89 -10.00
C SER A 26 -2.54 -8.77 -8.47
N ALA A 27 -3.56 -9.21 -7.72
CA ALA A 27 -3.51 -9.18 -6.25
C ALA A 27 -2.28 -9.90 -5.66
N GLY A 28 -1.88 -11.03 -6.24
CA GLY A 28 -0.68 -11.76 -5.82
C GLY A 28 0.60 -10.95 -6.02
N GLU A 29 0.76 -10.36 -7.20
CA GLU A 29 1.89 -9.49 -7.53
C GLU A 29 1.92 -8.22 -6.67
N ILE A 30 0.75 -7.64 -6.36
CA ILE A 30 0.62 -6.49 -5.46
C ILE A 30 1.13 -6.87 -4.08
N LYS A 31 0.66 -7.99 -3.50
CA LYS A 31 1.15 -8.48 -2.20
C LYS A 31 2.67 -8.66 -2.21
N GLU A 32 3.18 -9.38 -3.21
CA GLU A 32 4.62 -9.62 -3.30
C GLU A 32 5.42 -8.32 -3.43
N THR A 33 4.96 -7.39 -4.27
CA THR A 33 5.61 -6.08 -4.46
C THR A 33 5.65 -5.31 -3.15
N ILE A 34 4.55 -5.29 -2.40
CA ILE A 34 4.49 -4.59 -1.11
C ILE A 34 5.40 -5.25 -0.07
N TYR A 35 5.34 -6.57 0.11
CA TYR A 35 6.19 -7.27 1.08
C TYR A 35 7.68 -7.18 0.74
N ARG A 36 8.03 -7.15 -0.57
CA ARG A 36 9.43 -7.01 -1.01
C ARG A 36 9.98 -5.60 -0.78
N ASN A 37 9.17 -4.56 -1.01
CA ASN A 37 9.62 -3.17 -0.88
C ASN A 37 9.52 -2.64 0.56
N PHE A 38 8.58 -3.17 1.36
CA PHE A 38 8.27 -2.69 2.72
C PHE A 38 8.23 -3.81 3.78
N PRO A 39 9.24 -4.71 3.84
CA PRO A 39 9.19 -5.93 4.65
C PRO A 39 9.12 -5.68 6.17
N ARG A 40 9.60 -4.53 6.64
CA ARG A 40 9.65 -4.17 8.06
C ARG A 40 8.57 -3.16 8.48
N GLU A 41 7.87 -2.58 7.52
CA GLU A 41 6.93 -1.47 7.73
C GLU A 41 5.48 -1.93 7.57
N ILE A 42 5.24 -2.99 6.79
CA ILE A 42 3.90 -3.48 6.49
C ILE A 42 3.74 -4.92 7.02
N SER A 43 2.98 -5.05 8.09
CA SER A 43 2.64 -6.36 8.68
C SER A 43 1.55 -7.10 7.90
N GLN A 44 0.60 -6.37 7.31
CA GLN A 44 -0.55 -6.96 6.63
C GLN A 44 -0.99 -6.15 5.41
N VAL A 45 -1.32 -6.85 4.32
CA VAL A 45 -1.84 -6.25 3.08
C VAL A 45 -3.21 -6.82 2.75
N GLN A 46 -4.22 -5.96 2.72
CA GLN A 46 -5.57 -6.31 2.27
C GLN A 46 -5.87 -5.63 0.93
N ILE A 47 -6.31 -6.42 -0.06
CA ILE A 47 -6.60 -5.96 -1.41
C ILE A 47 -8.05 -6.25 -1.71
N ASN A 48 -8.79 -5.20 -2.07
CA ASN A 48 -10.17 -5.31 -2.51
C ASN A 48 -10.25 -4.76 -3.92
N PHE A 49 -10.59 -5.61 -4.88
CA PHE A 49 -10.85 -5.16 -6.25
C PHE A 49 -12.33 -4.84 -6.41
N TRP A 50 -12.61 -3.75 -7.11
CA TRP A 50 -13.94 -3.52 -7.66
C TRP A 50 -14.30 -4.63 -8.65
N PRO A 51 -15.59 -4.98 -8.80
CA PRO A 51 -16.05 -6.07 -9.68
C PRO A 51 -15.66 -5.91 -11.16
N PHE A 52 -15.21 -4.74 -11.59
CA PHE A 52 -14.71 -4.50 -12.95
C PHE A 52 -13.20 -4.76 -13.10
N TRP A 53 -12.46 -4.85 -11.99
CA TRP A 53 -11.01 -5.07 -11.90
C TRP A 53 -10.69 -6.40 -11.23
N VAL A 54 -11.51 -7.42 -11.51
CA VAL A 54 -11.51 -8.73 -10.84
C VAL A 54 -10.12 -9.37 -10.78
N LYS A 55 -9.30 -9.17 -11.83
CA LYS A 55 -8.00 -9.83 -11.97
C LYS A 55 -6.81 -8.91 -11.67
N ASN A 56 -6.88 -7.64 -12.08
CA ASN A 56 -5.72 -6.73 -12.05
C ASN A 56 -6.15 -5.32 -11.66
N ALA A 57 -5.26 -4.61 -10.95
CA ALA A 57 -5.42 -3.20 -10.68
C ALA A 57 -5.52 -2.39 -11.99
N PRO A 58 -6.29 -1.30 -12.02
CA PRO A 58 -6.31 -0.39 -13.16
C PRO A 58 -4.90 0.18 -13.40
N LYS A 59 -4.55 0.40 -14.67
CA LYS A 59 -3.32 1.13 -15.03
C LYS A 59 -3.37 2.60 -14.65
N ASP A 60 -4.57 3.16 -14.58
CA ASP A 60 -4.80 4.53 -14.17
C ASP A 60 -4.68 4.63 -12.64
N ILE A 61 -3.57 5.20 -12.17
CA ILE A 61 -3.23 5.31 -10.74
C ILE A 61 -4.27 6.09 -9.93
N LYS A 62 -5.00 7.01 -10.58
CA LYS A 62 -6.06 7.82 -9.94
C LYS A 62 -7.26 6.98 -9.50
N ARG A 63 -7.37 5.75 -10.01
CA ARG A 63 -8.44 4.78 -9.66
C ARG A 63 -8.01 3.80 -8.56
N ILE A 64 -6.78 3.91 -8.07
CA ILE A 64 -6.26 3.08 -6.98
C ILE A 64 -6.34 3.90 -5.69
N ASN A 65 -7.07 3.39 -4.71
CA ASN A 65 -7.18 4.01 -3.39
C ASN A 65 -6.39 3.17 -2.37
N ILE A 66 -5.48 3.83 -1.64
CA ILE A 66 -4.66 3.21 -0.60
C ILE A 66 -5.07 3.80 0.74
N LYS A 67 -5.39 2.93 1.69
CA LYS A 67 -5.66 3.30 3.07
C LYS A 67 -4.59 2.68 3.97
N LEU A 68 -3.86 3.54 4.66
CA LEU A 68 -2.89 3.13 5.69
C LEU A 68 -3.62 3.15 7.03
N ASN A 69 -3.76 1.98 7.66
CA ASN A 69 -4.26 1.86 9.03
C ASN A 69 -3.06 1.57 9.93
N LEU A 70 -2.91 2.40 10.96
CA LEU A 70 -1.78 2.39 11.88
C LEU A 70 -2.32 2.10 13.28
N GLU A 71 -1.79 1.08 13.94
CA GLU A 71 -2.05 0.78 15.36
C GLU A 71 -1.06 1.50 16.29
#